data_AF-A0A1B6FV87-F1
#
_entry.id   AF-A0A1B6FV87-F1
#
_cell.length_a   1.000
_cell.length_b   1.000
_cell.length_c   1.000
_cell.angle_alpha   90.00
_cell.angle_beta   90.00
_cell.angle_gamma   90.00
#
_symmetry.space_group_name_H-M   'P 1'
#
loop_
_entity.id
_entity.type
_entity.pdbx_description
1 polymer ?
#
loop_
_entity_poly.entity_id
_entity_poly.type
_entity_poly.pdbx_seq_one_letter_code
_entity_poly.pdbx_strand_id
1 'polypeptide(L)'
;FSKDNAVEVTQKYLSKGHTQMECDSVHATIENKIKGKQIFVPFEYVQHTLSARKKPGPYEAKYVTHEFFKDFTVLDYLKTIRPGVEASDPKVVDLKALKFTPNEEVFFKLDFDSQFQKLPVREVRKARVVREAKVHEGPLPKLFKIRLPIKSRKWNDLQSLKKSIPKDFHGFFDNLPK
;
A
#
# COMPACT_ATOMS: atom_id res chain seq x y z
N PHE A 1 -9.36 -16.45 -5.52
CA PHE A 1 -8.19 -17.33 -5.32
C PHE A 1 -8.52 -18.54 -4.46
N SER A 2 -8.84 -18.38 -3.16
CA SER A 2 -9.13 -19.52 -2.26
C SER A 2 -10.30 -20.38 -2.77
N LYS A 3 -11.42 -19.75 -3.14
CA LYS A 3 -12.56 -20.40 -3.81
C LYS A 3 -12.16 -21.09 -5.12
N ASP A 4 -11.58 -20.33 -6.05
CA ASP A 4 -11.28 -20.80 -7.41
C ASP A 4 -10.28 -21.97 -7.46
N ASN A 5 -9.40 -22.07 -6.46
CA ASN A 5 -8.37 -23.12 -6.38
C ASN A 5 -8.66 -24.16 -5.29
N ALA A 6 -9.78 -24.05 -4.57
CA ALA A 6 -10.12 -24.91 -3.44
C ALA A 6 -8.99 -25.03 -2.39
N VAL A 7 -8.27 -23.94 -2.11
CA VAL A 7 -7.17 -23.88 -1.13
C VAL A 7 -7.48 -22.92 0.00
N GLU A 8 -6.94 -23.20 1.19
CA GLU A 8 -6.96 -22.26 2.30
C GLU A 8 -5.80 -21.27 2.19
N VAL A 9 -6.08 -19.97 2.36
CA VAL A 9 -5.05 -18.93 2.36
C VAL A 9 -4.94 -18.32 3.73
N THR A 10 -3.75 -18.36 4.33
CA THR A 10 -3.48 -17.71 5.62
C THR A 10 -2.59 -16.50 5.43
N GLN A 11 -3.12 -15.31 5.76
CA GLN A 11 -2.36 -14.06 5.79
C GLN A 11 -1.92 -13.79 7.22
N LYS A 12 -0.61 -13.79 7.47
CA LYS A 12 -0.04 -13.50 8.78
C LYS A 12 0.39 -12.03 8.86
N TYR A 13 0.22 -11.42 10.03
CA TYR A 13 0.69 -10.07 10.33
C TYR A 13 1.91 -10.14 11.26
N LEU A 14 2.86 -9.24 11.03
CA LEU A 14 4.07 -9.14 11.84
C LEU A 14 3.77 -8.46 13.18
N SER A 15 4.32 -9.01 14.26
CA SER A 15 4.33 -8.34 15.56
C SER A 15 5.42 -7.27 15.60
N LYS A 16 5.12 -6.14 16.26
CA LYS A 16 6.09 -5.06 16.50
C LYS A 16 7.32 -5.60 17.25
N GLY A 17 8.52 -5.16 16.88
CA GLY A 17 9.76 -5.38 17.65
C GLY A 17 10.65 -6.54 17.20
N HIS A 18 10.24 -7.35 16.22
CA HIS A 18 11.00 -8.52 15.76
C HIS A 18 11.15 -8.62 14.24
N THR A 19 11.37 -7.48 13.58
CA THR A 19 11.61 -7.45 12.13
C THR A 19 13.07 -7.08 11.87
N GLN A 20 13.92 -8.08 11.66
CA GLN A 20 15.08 -7.95 10.78
C GLN A 20 14.72 -8.68 9.50
N MET A 21 14.13 -7.96 8.54
CA MET A 21 13.83 -8.49 7.23
C MET A 21 15.00 -8.21 6.30
N GLU A 22 15.20 -9.05 5.28
CA GLU A 22 16.22 -8.79 4.25
C GLU A 22 16.05 -7.41 3.59
N CYS A 23 14.80 -6.93 3.47
CA CYS A 23 14.48 -5.58 3.01
C CYS A 23 15.12 -4.47 3.85
N ASP A 24 15.35 -4.69 5.15
CA ASP A 24 15.97 -3.71 6.02
C ASP A 24 17.43 -3.47 5.63
N SER A 25 18.11 -4.50 5.12
CA SER A 25 19.48 -4.36 4.58
C SER A 25 19.50 -3.49 3.31
N VAL A 26 18.47 -3.60 2.46
CA VAL A 26 18.32 -2.77 1.26
C VAL A 26 18.07 -1.31 1.65
N HIS A 27 17.14 -1.08 2.58
CA HIS A 27 16.85 0.25 3.10
C HIS A 27 18.07 0.90 3.75
N ALA A 28 18.78 0.18 4.63
CA ALA A 28 20.00 0.68 5.26
C ALA A 28 21.09 1.05 4.23
N THR A 29 21.25 0.25 3.17
CA THR A 29 22.22 0.53 2.11
C THR A 29 21.85 1.81 1.33
N ILE A 30 20.57 1.97 0.99
CA ILE A 30 20.07 3.16 0.27
C ILE A 30 20.17 4.40 1.15
N GLU A 31 19.78 4.30 2.42
CA GLU A 31 19.84 5.39 3.40
C GLU A 31 21.29 5.88 3.57
N ASN A 32 22.23 4.96 3.79
CA ASN A 32 23.65 5.29 3.88
C ASN A 32 24.18 5.96 2.60
N LYS A 33 23.66 5.58 1.43
CA LYS A 33 24.02 6.19 0.14
C LYS A 33 23.45 7.61 -0.03
N ILE A 34 22.29 7.88 0.53
CA ILE A 34 21.58 9.17 0.41
C ILE A 34 22.00 10.16 1.50
N LYS A 35 22.41 9.66 2.67
CA LYS A 35 22.78 10.48 3.83
C LYS A 35 23.80 11.55 3.46
N GLY A 36 23.48 12.80 3.78
CA GLY A 36 24.33 13.96 3.53
C GLY A 36 24.33 14.48 2.09
N LYS A 37 23.52 13.91 1.19
CA LYS A 37 23.40 14.40 -0.19
C LYS A 37 22.27 15.40 -0.34
N GLN A 38 22.51 16.39 -1.19
CA GLN A 38 21.45 17.27 -1.67
C GLN A 38 20.64 16.54 -2.72
N ILE A 39 19.32 16.53 -2.54
CA ILE A 39 18.38 15.97 -3.50
C ILE A 39 17.35 17.06 -3.80
N PHE A 40 17.30 17.46 -5.06
CA PHE A 40 16.46 18.54 -5.55
C PHE A 40 15.21 18.02 -6.25
N VAL A 41 15.30 16.85 -6.91
CA VAL A 41 14.16 16.22 -7.61
C VAL A 41 14.01 14.74 -7.29
N PRO A 42 12.78 14.18 -7.37
CA PRO A 42 12.54 12.76 -7.11
C PRO A 42 13.37 11.80 -7.97
N PHE A 43 13.77 12.22 -9.17
CA PHE A 43 14.59 11.38 -10.05
C PHE A 43 15.98 11.06 -9.45
N GLU A 44 16.58 11.98 -8.69
CA GLU A 44 17.89 11.77 -8.08
C GLU A 44 17.84 10.69 -6.99
N TYR A 45 16.70 10.54 -6.28
CA TYR A 45 16.49 9.41 -5.37
C TYR A 45 16.62 8.08 -6.09
N VAL A 46 16.12 7.99 -7.32
CA VAL A 46 16.23 6.76 -8.12
C VAL A 46 17.69 6.50 -8.49
N GLN A 47 18.43 7.52 -8.94
CA GLN A 47 19.85 7.37 -9.27
C GLN A 47 20.69 6.93 -8.06
N HIS A 48 20.44 7.50 -6.89
CA HIS A 48 21.11 7.09 -5.66
C HIS A 48 20.71 5.68 -5.23
N THR A 49 19.44 5.31 -5.39
CA THR A 49 18.95 3.96 -5.10
C THR A 49 19.64 2.93 -5.99
N LEU A 50 19.65 3.12 -7.32
CA LEU A 50 20.29 2.21 -8.27
C LEU A 50 21.76 1.94 -7.87
N SER A 51 22.51 2.99 -7.57
CA SER A 51 23.94 2.93 -7.25
C SER A 51 24.27 2.68 -5.76
N ALA A 52 23.28 2.36 -4.93
CA ALA A 52 23.48 2.15 -3.50
C ALA A 52 24.23 0.84 -3.21
N ARG A 53 23.89 -0.24 -3.91
CA ARG A 53 24.53 -1.55 -3.73
C ARG A 53 25.66 -1.76 -4.75
N LYS A 54 26.82 -2.18 -4.27
CA LYS A 54 28.00 -2.50 -5.11
C LYS A 54 28.13 -3.99 -5.42
N LYS A 55 27.83 -4.87 -4.47
CA LYS A 55 27.89 -6.33 -4.60
C LYS A 55 26.54 -6.96 -4.22
N PRO A 56 26.03 -7.97 -4.93
CA PRO A 56 26.56 -8.56 -6.18
C PRO A 56 26.44 -7.61 -7.39
N GLY A 57 25.65 -6.54 -7.29
CA GLY A 57 25.56 -5.48 -8.29
C GLY A 57 24.58 -4.38 -7.84
N PRO A 58 24.37 -3.34 -8.66
CA PRO A 58 23.38 -2.28 -8.45
C PRO A 58 21.97 -2.81 -8.14
N TYR A 59 21.12 -1.96 -7.57
CA TYR A 59 19.68 -2.25 -7.49
C TYR A 59 19.01 -1.96 -8.84
N GLU A 60 17.85 -2.56 -9.05
CA GLU A 60 16.95 -2.24 -10.16
C GLU A 60 15.82 -1.35 -9.63
N ALA A 61 15.48 -0.29 -10.36
CA ALA A 61 14.34 0.56 -10.05
C ALA A 61 13.27 0.38 -11.13
N LYS A 62 12.09 -0.09 -10.72
CA LYS A 62 10.93 -0.25 -11.60
C LYS A 62 10.02 0.95 -11.47
N TYR A 63 9.92 1.74 -12.53
CA TYR A 63 8.98 2.85 -12.58
C TYR A 63 7.56 2.31 -12.76
N VAL A 64 6.68 2.69 -11.84
CA VAL A 64 5.25 2.36 -11.93
C VAL A 64 4.49 3.49 -12.62
N THR A 65 3.59 3.12 -13.51
CA THR A 65 2.70 4.04 -14.20
C THR A 65 1.30 3.96 -13.58
N HIS A 66 0.38 4.79 -14.08
CA HIS A 66 -1.05 4.72 -13.73
C HIS A 66 -1.71 3.36 -14.02
N GLU A 67 -1.03 2.47 -14.75
CA GLU A 67 -1.51 1.12 -15.04
C GLU A 67 -1.37 0.16 -13.85
N PHE A 68 -0.40 0.43 -12.97
CA PHE A 68 -0.12 -0.37 -11.79
C PHE A 68 -1.21 -0.19 -10.72
N PHE A 69 -1.68 1.04 -10.53
CA PHE A 69 -2.67 1.37 -9.50
C PHE A 69 -4.07 0.95 -9.95
N LYS A 70 -4.66 -0.03 -9.26
CA LYS A 70 -6.01 -0.53 -9.52
C LYS A 70 -7.00 -0.02 -8.48
N ASP A 71 -8.23 0.22 -8.93
CA ASP A 71 -9.34 0.57 -8.05
C ASP A 71 -10.00 -0.72 -7.54
N PHE A 72 -9.84 -0.98 -6.25
CA PHE A 72 -10.43 -2.13 -5.55
C PHE A 72 -11.79 -1.79 -4.91
N THR A 73 -12.27 -0.54 -5.00
CA THR A 73 -13.57 -0.16 -4.44
C THR A 73 -14.75 -0.78 -5.19
N VAL A 74 -14.50 -1.26 -6.41
CA VAL A 74 -15.47 -2.06 -7.19
C VAL A 74 -15.68 -3.46 -6.62
N LEU A 75 -14.75 -3.94 -5.77
CA LEU A 75 -14.85 -5.22 -5.11
C LEU A 75 -15.62 -5.07 -3.80
N ASP A 76 -16.83 -5.63 -3.73
CA ASP A 76 -17.68 -5.60 -2.53
C ASP A 76 -17.66 -6.94 -1.78
N TYR A 77 -16.47 -7.50 -1.55
CA TYR A 77 -16.32 -8.81 -0.89
C TYR A 77 -16.35 -8.71 0.64
N LEU A 78 -15.65 -7.73 1.21
CA LEU A 78 -15.57 -7.54 2.66
C LEU A 78 -15.32 -6.07 3.00
N LYS A 79 -16.27 -5.44 3.68
CA LYS A 79 -16.17 -4.01 4.05
C LYS A 79 -15.16 -3.73 5.16
N THR A 80 -14.92 -4.68 6.05
CA THR A 80 -13.99 -4.51 7.18
C THR A 80 -13.44 -5.84 7.67
N ILE A 81 -12.16 -5.84 8.04
CA ILE A 81 -11.49 -6.96 8.73
C ILE A 81 -11.41 -6.75 10.24
N ARG A 82 -12.07 -5.72 10.79
CA ARG A 82 -12.02 -5.41 12.21
C ARG A 82 -12.81 -6.46 13.02
N PRO A 83 -12.21 -7.17 13.97
CA PRO A 83 -12.92 -8.15 14.79
C PRO A 83 -13.93 -7.51 15.73
N GLY A 84 -13.57 -6.38 16.34
CA GLY A 84 -14.38 -5.68 17.32
C GLY A 84 -15.47 -4.78 16.77
N VAL A 85 -16.54 -4.58 17.55
CA VAL A 85 -17.62 -3.62 17.28
C VAL A 85 -17.42 -2.35 18.09
N GLU A 86 -17.19 -2.48 19.39
CA GLU A 86 -17.11 -1.40 20.37
C GLU A 86 -15.70 -0.80 20.46
N ALA A 87 -15.55 0.30 21.20
CA ALA A 87 -14.28 1.02 21.31
C ALA A 87 -13.19 0.20 22.05
N SER A 88 -13.61 -0.62 23.01
CA SER A 88 -12.77 -1.54 23.79
C SER A 88 -12.43 -2.83 23.04
N ASP A 89 -13.17 -3.14 21.97
CA ASP A 89 -12.98 -4.41 21.27
C ASP A 89 -11.71 -4.43 20.41
N PRO A 90 -11.19 -5.64 20.10
CA PRO A 90 -10.01 -5.82 19.26
C PRO A 90 -10.10 -5.08 17.92
N LYS A 91 -9.01 -4.40 17.58
CA LYS A 91 -8.86 -3.60 16.37
C LYS A 91 -8.08 -4.38 15.32
N VAL A 92 -8.03 -3.84 14.11
CA VAL A 92 -7.25 -4.43 13.00
C VAL A 92 -5.78 -4.59 13.37
N VAL A 93 -5.24 -3.71 14.21
CA VAL A 93 -3.84 -3.75 14.67
C VAL A 93 -3.54 -4.92 15.62
N ASP A 94 -4.57 -5.53 16.20
CA ASP A 94 -4.43 -6.65 17.14
C ASP A 94 -4.44 -8.01 16.41
N LEU A 95 -4.77 -8.01 15.12
CA LEU A 95 -4.77 -9.21 14.28
C LEU A 95 -3.35 -9.79 14.14
N LYS A 96 -3.24 -11.11 14.31
CA LYS A 96 -2.02 -11.89 14.03
C LYS A 96 -2.14 -12.68 12.75
N ALA A 97 -3.33 -13.15 12.42
CA ALA A 97 -3.59 -13.83 11.16
C ALA A 97 -5.03 -13.69 10.71
N LEU A 98 -5.24 -13.69 9.40
CA LEU A 98 -6.51 -13.97 8.75
C LEU A 98 -6.40 -15.28 7.97
N LYS A 99 -7.48 -16.04 7.95
CA LYS A 99 -7.61 -17.26 7.16
C LYS A 99 -8.84 -17.15 6.26
N PHE A 100 -8.62 -17.35 4.97
CA PHE A 100 -9.65 -17.38 3.94
C PHE A 100 -9.87 -18.83 3.51
N THR A 101 -11.13 -19.26 3.48
CA THR A 101 -11.51 -20.62 3.11
C THR A 101 -12.19 -20.67 1.74
N PRO A 102 -12.19 -21.84 1.07
CA PRO A 102 -12.91 -22.03 -0.19
C PRO A 102 -14.42 -21.74 -0.09
N ASN A 103 -14.98 -21.86 1.12
CA ASN A 103 -16.39 -21.62 1.43
C ASN A 103 -16.74 -20.13 1.63
N GLU A 104 -15.85 -19.22 1.22
CA GLU A 104 -16.00 -17.76 1.37
C GLU A 104 -16.06 -17.27 2.83
N GLU A 105 -15.68 -18.12 3.79
CA GLU A 105 -15.59 -17.73 5.18
C GLU A 105 -14.21 -17.15 5.52
N VAL A 106 -14.21 -16.10 6.33
CA VAL A 106 -13.02 -15.44 6.83
C VAL A 106 -12.91 -15.68 8.33
N PHE A 107 -11.73 -16.10 8.78
CA PHE A 107 -11.41 -16.31 10.18
C PHE A 107 -10.22 -15.43 10.59
N PHE A 108 -10.08 -15.15 11.89
CA PHE A 108 -9.01 -14.36 12.44
C PHE A 108 -8.38 -15.00 13.69
N LYS A 109 -7.16 -14.57 14.03
CA LYS A 109 -6.49 -14.83 15.31
C LYS A 109 -5.97 -13.54 15.91
N LEU A 110 -6.04 -13.43 17.23
CA LEU A 110 -5.47 -12.33 18.02
C LEU A 110 -4.19 -12.75 18.75
N ASP A 111 -4.03 -14.05 19.01
CA ASP A 111 -2.83 -14.65 19.61
C ASP A 111 -2.28 -15.73 18.68
N PHE A 112 -0.99 -16.07 18.85
CA PHE A 112 -0.36 -17.09 18.01
C PHE A 112 -0.89 -18.50 18.34
N ASP A 113 -1.11 -18.76 19.63
CA ASP A 113 -1.54 -20.05 20.16
C ASP A 113 -3.07 -20.22 20.14
N SER A 114 -3.84 -19.15 19.98
CA SER A 114 -5.30 -19.22 19.94
C SER A 114 -5.78 -19.96 18.69
N GLN A 115 -6.95 -20.60 18.77
CA GLN A 115 -7.62 -21.11 17.57
C GLN A 115 -8.16 -19.97 16.70
N PHE A 116 -8.41 -20.26 15.43
CA PHE A 116 -9.06 -19.31 14.51
C PHE A 116 -10.52 -19.11 14.91
N GLN A 117 -10.95 -17.86 14.98
CA GLN A 117 -12.34 -17.48 15.24
C GLN A 117 -12.96 -16.91 13.97
N LYS A 118 -14.26 -17.17 13.73
CA LYS A 118 -14.94 -16.64 12.56
C LYS A 118 -15.04 -15.11 12.66
N LEU A 119 -14.63 -14.42 11.59
CA LEU A 119 -14.70 -12.97 11.56
C LEU A 119 -16.17 -12.53 11.57
N PRO A 120 -16.59 -11.63 12.48
CA PRO A 120 -17.96 -11.15 12.49
C PRO A 120 -18.21 -10.29 11.25
N VAL A 121 -19.02 -10.83 10.33
CA VAL A 121 -19.49 -10.07 9.17
C VAL A 121 -20.53 -9.08 9.66
N ARG A 122 -20.24 -7.79 9.55
CA ARG A 122 -21.21 -6.74 9.90
C ARG A 122 -22.31 -6.70 8.85
N GLU A 123 -23.49 -7.17 9.19
CA GLU A 123 -24.68 -6.89 8.39
C GLU A 123 -24.88 -5.38 8.29
N VAL A 124 -24.91 -4.85 7.07
CA VAL A 124 -25.17 -3.43 6.83
C VAL A 124 -26.62 -3.16 7.23
N ARG A 125 -26.82 -2.59 8.42
CA ARG A 125 -28.15 -2.15 8.87
C ARG A 125 -28.71 -1.16 7.85
N LYS A 126 -29.82 -1.56 7.22
CA LYS A 126 -30.73 -0.84 6.31
C LYS A 126 -30.49 -1.05 4.80
N ALA A 127 -31.28 -1.96 4.24
CA ALA A 127 -32.08 -1.79 3.03
C ALA A 127 -31.55 -0.78 1.99
N ARG A 128 -30.52 -1.17 1.26
CA ARG A 128 -30.54 -0.99 -0.20
C ARG A 128 -30.61 -2.39 -0.76
N VAL A 129 -31.61 -2.63 -1.61
CA VAL A 129 -31.77 -3.76 -2.54
C VAL A 129 -30.54 -4.64 -2.53
N VAL A 130 -30.70 -5.92 -2.22
CA VAL A 130 -29.70 -6.99 -2.41
C VAL A 130 -29.08 -6.76 -3.79
N ARG A 131 -28.01 -5.98 -3.83
CA ARG A 131 -27.13 -5.93 -4.97
C ARG A 131 -26.36 -7.20 -4.71
N GLU A 132 -26.71 -8.25 -5.44
CA GLU A 132 -25.83 -9.39 -5.65
C GLU A 132 -24.41 -8.84 -5.65
N ALA A 133 -23.56 -9.33 -4.74
CA ALA A 133 -22.19 -8.87 -4.63
C ALA A 133 -21.65 -8.80 -6.05
N LYS A 134 -21.37 -7.59 -6.55
CA LYS A 134 -20.98 -7.43 -7.95
C LYS A 134 -19.66 -8.17 -8.07
N VAL A 135 -19.71 -9.39 -8.60
CA VAL A 135 -18.54 -10.10 -9.05
C VAL A 135 -18.04 -9.25 -10.19
N HIS A 136 -16.97 -8.49 -9.94
CA HIS A 136 -16.35 -7.72 -10.99
C HIS A 136 -15.72 -8.71 -11.97
N GLU A 137 -16.44 -9.00 -13.05
CA GLU A 137 -15.95 -9.84 -14.13
C GLU A 137 -15.06 -9.00 -15.05
N GLY A 138 -13.77 -9.29 -15.05
CA GLY A 138 -12.77 -8.63 -15.90
C GLY A 138 -11.63 -7.96 -15.14
N PRO A 139 -10.70 -7.31 -15.86
CA PRO A 139 -9.56 -6.65 -15.24
C PRO A 139 -10.03 -5.48 -14.37
N LEU A 140 -9.39 -5.30 -13.21
CA LEU A 140 -9.69 -4.18 -12.33
C LEU A 140 -9.46 -2.83 -13.03
N PRO A 141 -10.37 -1.86 -12.84
CA PRO A 141 -10.19 -0.53 -13.41
C PRO A 141 -8.94 0.17 -12.85
N LYS A 142 -8.37 1.09 -13.64
CA LYS A 142 -7.24 1.92 -13.19
C LYS A 142 -7.74 2.93 -12.15
N LEU A 143 -7.07 3.02 -11.01
CA LEU A 143 -7.39 3.98 -9.94
C LEU A 143 -7.17 5.42 -10.39
N PHE A 144 -6.10 5.64 -11.13
CA PHE A 144 -5.75 6.94 -11.70
C PHE A 144 -5.70 6.81 -13.22
N LYS A 145 -6.31 7.75 -13.93
CA LYS A 145 -6.26 7.80 -15.41
C LYS A 145 -5.23 8.81 -15.91
N ILE A 146 -4.98 9.84 -15.12
CA ILE A 146 -4.07 10.94 -15.41
C ILE A 146 -3.26 11.28 -14.16
N ARG A 147 -2.22 12.09 -14.35
CA ARG A 147 -1.43 12.64 -13.26
C ARG A 147 -2.32 13.50 -12.36
N LEU A 148 -2.25 13.27 -11.05
CA LEU A 148 -3.08 13.99 -10.09
C LEU A 148 -2.63 15.46 -10.00
N PRO A 149 -3.56 16.44 -10.15
CA PRO A 149 -3.24 17.84 -9.93
C PRO A 149 -2.93 18.10 -8.46
N ILE A 150 -2.02 19.04 -8.21
CA ILE A 150 -1.69 19.48 -6.86
C ILE A 150 -2.47 20.75 -6.50
N LYS A 151 -2.86 20.86 -5.22
CA LYS A 151 -3.56 22.05 -4.72
C LYS A 151 -2.73 23.31 -4.98
N SER A 152 -3.39 24.41 -5.32
CA SER A 152 -2.75 25.72 -5.57
C SER A 152 -1.77 26.15 -4.48
N ARG A 153 -2.11 25.91 -3.21
CA ARG A 153 -1.20 26.19 -2.08
C ARG A 153 0.11 25.40 -2.19
N LYS A 154 0.01 24.07 -2.40
CA LYS A 154 1.19 23.21 -2.54
C LYS A 154 2.02 23.61 -3.77
N TRP A 155 1.36 23.97 -4.88
CA TRP A 155 2.05 24.48 -6.06
C TRP A 155 2.84 25.76 -5.74
N ASN A 156 2.22 26.76 -5.11
CA ASN A 156 2.90 28.00 -4.72
C ASN A 156 4.09 27.74 -3.79
N ASP A 157 3.95 26.86 -2.81
CA ASP A 157 5.04 26.49 -1.89
C ASP A 157 6.23 25.87 -2.65
N LEU A 158 5.96 24.99 -3.61
CA LEU A 158 6.99 24.38 -4.45
C LEU A 158 7.66 25.38 -5.40
N GLN A 159 6.90 26.36 -5.93
CA GLN A 159 7.47 27.44 -6.73
C GLN A 159 8.38 28.35 -5.90
N SER A 160 8.04 28.59 -4.63
CA SER A 160 8.90 29.36 -3.72
C SER A 160 10.21 28.63 -3.42
N LEU A 161 10.17 27.29 -3.28
CA LEU A 161 11.35 26.45 -3.06
C LEU A 161 12.39 26.54 -4.18
N LYS A 162 11.97 26.91 -5.41
CA LYS A 162 12.89 27.10 -6.54
C LYS A 162 14.02 28.10 -6.24
N LYS A 163 13.78 29.06 -5.33
CA LYS A 163 14.78 30.06 -4.92
C LYS A 163 15.99 29.45 -4.20
N SER A 164 15.85 28.26 -3.60
CA SER A 164 16.91 27.59 -2.85
C SER A 164 17.50 26.37 -3.56
N ILE A 165 17.20 26.19 -4.85
CA ILE A 165 17.71 25.05 -5.65
C ILE A 165 18.27 25.55 -6.99
N PRO A 166 19.21 24.80 -7.61
CA PRO A 166 19.77 25.17 -8.91
C PRO A 166 18.71 25.27 -10.01
N LYS A 167 18.92 26.20 -10.96
CA LYS A 167 17.97 26.50 -12.05
C LYS A 167 17.69 25.30 -12.94
N ASP A 168 18.65 24.40 -13.11
CA ASP A 168 18.52 23.20 -13.94
C ASP A 168 17.38 22.28 -13.47
N PHE A 169 17.00 22.34 -12.19
CA PHE A 169 15.92 21.55 -11.63
C PHE A 169 14.55 22.22 -11.67
N HIS A 170 14.47 23.51 -12.04
CA HIS A 170 13.22 24.29 -11.99
C HIS A 170 12.15 23.71 -12.92
N GLY A 171 12.56 23.19 -14.08
CA GLY A 171 11.66 22.59 -15.06
C GLY A 171 10.80 21.45 -14.50
N PHE A 172 11.29 20.69 -13.51
CA PHE A 172 10.47 19.67 -12.86
C PHE A 172 9.25 20.28 -12.15
N PHE A 173 9.47 21.37 -11.42
CA PHE A 173 8.44 22.05 -10.63
C PHE A 173 7.46 22.83 -11.51
N ASP A 174 7.96 23.42 -12.59
CA ASP A 174 7.14 24.16 -13.57
C ASP A 174 6.12 23.27 -14.28
N ASN A 175 6.49 22.00 -14.52
CA ASN A 175 5.65 21.01 -15.20
C ASN A 175 4.77 20.17 -14.24
N LEU A 176 4.57 20.60 -12.99
CA LEU A 176 3.63 19.94 -12.07
C LEU A 176 2.18 20.33 -12.44
N PRO A 177 1.26 19.36 -12.62
CA PRO A 177 -0.13 19.65 -12.93
C PRO A 177 -0.80 20.35 -11.74
N LYS A 178 -1.51 21.43 -12.00
CA LYS A 178 -2.24 22.23 -11.01
C LYS A 178 -3.74 22.07 -11.23
#